data_AF-A0A5J4RJV0-F1
#
_entry.id   AF-A0A5J4RJV0-F1
#
_cell.length_a   1.000
_cell.length_b   1.000
_cell.length_c   1.000
_cell.angle_alpha   90.00
_cell.angle_beta   90.00
_cell.angle_gamma   90.00
#
_symmetry.space_group_name_H-M   'P 1'
#
loop_
_entity.id
_entity.type
_entity.pdbx_description
1 polymer ?
#
loop_
_entity_poly.entity_id
_entity_poly.type
_entity_poly.pdbx_seq_one_letter_code
_entity_poly.pdbx_strand_id
1 'polypeptide(L)'
;MSNEEFELSISSQLKRQYRLNIESSCFSTGYIPKHILLDRTRNIHSYLLFCRNDNHSIIGSYWERGKLQNELLNILRTQFSKLDRPLFFIIQDTDKTLKIIEGNFIREQMLQTPNSSIEEILLTQSNILQDIIFSIKNEL
;
A
#
# COMPACT_ATOMS: atom_id res chain seq x y z
N MET A 1 11.24 16.06 1.88
CA MET A 1 11.30 14.64 2.26
C MET A 1 11.23 13.81 1.00
N SER A 2 12.27 13.01 0.73
CA SER A 2 12.30 12.06 -0.38
C SER A 2 11.27 10.95 -0.17
N ASN A 3 10.94 10.19 -1.22
CA ASN A 3 10.04 9.05 -1.10
C ASN A 3 10.63 7.95 -0.20
N GLU A 4 11.95 7.76 -0.22
CA GLU A 4 12.61 6.79 0.65
C GLU A 4 12.57 7.19 2.12
N GLU A 5 12.82 8.47 2.44
CA GLU A 5 12.69 8.99 3.80
C GLU A 5 11.26 8.84 4.32
N PHE A 6 10.27 9.11 3.44
CA PHE A 6 8.86 8.92 3.74
C PHE A 6 8.55 7.45 4.07
N GLU A 7 8.96 6.52 3.22
CA GLU A 7 8.73 5.09 3.40
C GLU A 7 9.32 4.56 4.72
N LEU A 8 10.56 4.96 5.03
CA LEU A 8 11.23 4.60 6.27
C LEU A 8 10.51 5.15 7.50
N SER A 9 9.99 6.38 7.41
CA SER A 9 9.21 7.01 8.47
C SER A 9 7.91 6.25 8.74
N ILE A 10 7.13 5.94 7.69
CA ILE A 10 5.88 5.17 7.83
C ILE A 10 6.16 3.76 8.36
N SER A 11 7.14 3.06 7.80
CA SER A 11 7.55 1.73 8.29
C SER A 11 7.89 1.75 9.79
N SER A 12 8.69 2.72 10.21
CA SER A 12 9.08 2.89 11.62
C SER A 12 7.89 3.21 12.52
N GLN A 13 6.97 4.07 12.06
CA GLN A 13 5.72 4.37 12.77
C GLN A 13 4.89 3.10 12.98
N LEU A 14 4.65 2.33 11.91
CA LEU A 14 3.83 1.11 11.96
C LEU A 14 4.44 0.03 12.86
N LYS A 15 5.75 -0.17 12.78
CA LYS A 15 6.50 -1.05 13.70
C LYS A 15 6.31 -0.65 15.15
N ARG A 16 6.46 0.64 15.46
CA ARG A 16 6.38 1.13 16.85
C ARG A 16 4.95 1.10 17.40
N GLN A 17 3.98 1.56 16.63
CA GLN A 17 2.60 1.76 17.09
C GLN A 17 1.82 0.45 17.13
N TYR A 18 2.03 -0.41 16.13
CA TYR A 18 1.22 -1.61 15.95
C TYR A 18 2.01 -2.91 16.09
N ARG A 19 3.33 -2.83 16.34
CA ARG A 19 4.23 -3.99 16.47
C ARG A 19 4.24 -4.89 15.23
N LEU A 20 4.01 -4.30 14.05
CA LEU A 20 4.09 -5.02 12.77
C LEU A 20 5.55 -5.36 12.44
N ASN A 21 5.78 -6.57 11.93
CA ASN A 21 7.11 -6.99 11.49
C ASN A 21 7.30 -6.64 10.01
N ILE A 22 7.76 -5.42 9.73
CA ILE A 22 7.95 -4.92 8.36
C ILE A 22 9.43 -4.97 7.99
N GLU A 23 9.79 -5.51 6.84
CA GLU A 23 11.16 -5.52 6.33
C GLU A 23 11.25 -4.98 4.91
N SER A 24 12.44 -4.55 4.52
CA SER A 24 12.76 -4.16 3.14
C SER A 24 13.37 -5.36 2.43
N SER A 25 12.77 -5.78 1.32
CA SER A 25 13.28 -6.89 0.52
C SER A 25 14.51 -6.48 -0.29
N CYS A 26 15.54 -7.33 -0.34
CA CYS A 26 16.71 -7.13 -1.20
C CYS A 26 16.48 -7.51 -2.67
N PHE A 27 15.31 -8.09 -2.99
CA PHE A 27 14.94 -8.56 -4.32
C PHE A 27 13.91 -7.64 -5.03
N SER A 28 13.59 -6.48 -4.45
CA SER A 28 12.66 -5.51 -5.05
C SER A 28 13.25 -4.95 -6.34
N THR A 29 12.77 -5.46 -7.47
CA THR A 29 13.19 -5.06 -8.81
C THR A 29 11.95 -4.83 -9.68
N GLY A 30 11.99 -3.80 -10.53
CA GLY A 30 10.85 -3.37 -11.33
C GLY A 30 9.66 -3.01 -10.45
N TYR A 31 8.56 -3.75 -10.58
CA TYR A 31 7.30 -3.53 -9.89
C TYR A 31 7.08 -4.42 -8.67
N ILE A 32 8.10 -5.15 -8.22
CA ILE A 32 8.04 -5.91 -6.96
C ILE A 32 8.13 -4.91 -5.78
N PRO A 33 7.13 -4.84 -4.89
CA PRO A 33 7.13 -3.94 -3.74
C PRO A 33 8.34 -4.15 -2.83
N LYS A 34 8.96 -3.05 -2.39
CA LYS A 34 10.13 -3.05 -1.49
C LYS A 34 9.80 -3.52 -0.09
N HIS A 35 8.61 -3.20 0.42
CA HIS A 35 8.25 -3.48 1.81
C HIS A 35 7.43 -4.76 1.92
N ILE A 36 7.80 -5.60 2.86
CA ILE A 36 7.12 -6.86 3.17
C ILE A 36 6.67 -6.85 4.64
N LEU A 37 5.46 -7.33 4.88
CA LEU A 37 4.98 -7.69 6.21
C LEU A 37 5.26 -9.18 6.41
N LEU A 38 5.94 -9.50 7.51
CA LEU A 38 6.26 -10.87 7.91
C LEU A 38 5.25 -11.37 8.94
N ASP A 39 4.92 -12.66 8.85
CA ASP A 39 4.17 -13.37 9.89
C ASP A 39 5.08 -13.81 11.07
N ARG A 40 4.49 -14.53 12.02
CA ARG A 40 5.23 -15.09 13.19
C ARG A 40 6.31 -16.09 12.80
N THR A 41 6.19 -16.72 11.64
CA THR A 41 7.15 -17.71 11.11
C THR A 41 8.26 -17.06 10.27
N ARG A 42 8.27 -15.72 10.16
CA ARG A 42 9.17 -14.95 9.29
C ARG A 42 8.98 -15.23 7.80
N ASN A 43 7.82 -15.77 7.42
CA ASN A 43 7.42 -15.84 6.02
C ASN A 43 6.78 -14.52 5.59
N ILE A 44 6.84 -14.23 4.29
CA ILE A 44 6.14 -13.09 3.70
C ILE A 44 4.64 -13.36 3.84
N HIS A 45 3.99 -12.57 4.70
CA HIS A 45 2.55 -12.54 4.81
C HIS A 45 1.97 -11.73 3.66
N SER A 46 2.46 -10.51 3.46
CA SER A 46 1.97 -9.60 2.43
C SER A 46 3.02 -8.58 2.01
N TYR A 47 2.84 -7.99 0.84
CA TYR A 47 3.60 -6.86 0.36
C TYR A 47 2.91 -5.55 0.77
N LEU A 48 3.71 -4.50 0.99
CA LEU A 48 3.25 -3.18 1.36
C LEU A 48 3.76 -2.15 0.35
N LEU A 49 2.89 -1.24 -0.06
CA LEU A 49 3.25 -0.03 -0.80
C LEU A 49 2.86 1.18 0.03
N PHE A 50 3.82 2.07 0.26
CA PHE A 50 3.55 3.31 0.98
C PHE A 50 3.37 4.44 -0.02
N CYS A 51 2.29 5.19 0.17
CA CYS A 51 1.91 6.30 -0.69
C CYS A 51 1.52 7.49 0.17
N ARG A 52 1.58 8.69 -0.41
CA ARG A 52 1.07 9.91 0.22
C ARG A 52 0.06 10.59 -0.68
N ASN A 53 -1.00 11.11 -0.10
CA ASN A 53 -1.91 12.04 -0.75
C ASN A 53 -1.27 13.43 -0.75
N ASP A 54 -1.07 13.98 -1.93
CA ASP A 54 -0.67 15.36 -2.16
C ASP A 54 -1.73 16.03 -3.02
N ASN A 55 -2.67 16.69 -2.37
CA ASN A 55 -3.74 17.47 -3.01
C ASN A 55 -4.51 16.67 -4.09
N HIS A 56 -5.05 15.50 -3.71
CA HIS A 56 -5.80 14.56 -4.57
C HIS A 56 -4.94 13.77 -5.55
N SER A 57 -3.62 13.96 -5.54
CA SER A 57 -2.69 13.10 -6.27
C SER A 57 -2.03 12.10 -5.31
N ILE A 58 -2.14 10.81 -5.61
CA ILE A 58 -1.39 9.80 -4.87
C ILE A 58 0.03 9.72 -5.41
N ILE A 59 1.02 9.92 -4.55
CA ILE A 59 2.45 9.81 -4.86
C ILE A 59 3.02 8.58 -4.17
N GLY A 60 3.80 7.78 -4.89
CA GLY A 60 4.53 6.62 -4.35
C GLY A 60 5.90 6.48 -4.99
N SER A 61 6.69 5.48 -4.55
CA SER A 61 8.03 5.25 -5.10
C SER A 61 8.04 4.66 -6.51
N TYR A 62 6.90 4.12 -6.96
CA TYR A 62 6.78 3.43 -8.24
C TYR A 62 6.18 4.31 -9.34
N TRP A 63 5.73 5.52 -9.02
CA TRP A 63 5.13 6.42 -10.00
C TRP A 63 5.31 7.88 -9.62
N GLU A 64 5.41 8.71 -10.65
CA GLU A 64 5.34 10.17 -10.54
C GLU A 64 3.88 10.64 -10.64
N ARG A 65 3.65 11.92 -10.28
CA ARG A 65 2.33 12.55 -10.39
C ARG A 65 1.79 12.41 -11.83
N GLY A 66 0.54 11.96 -11.97
CA GLY A 66 -0.15 11.82 -13.26
C GLY A 66 0.13 10.51 -14.02
N LYS A 67 0.97 9.60 -13.50
CA LYS A 67 1.22 8.27 -14.11
C LYS A 67 0.63 7.10 -13.32
N LEU A 68 -0.08 7.37 -12.23
CA LEU A 68 -0.56 6.38 -11.27
C LEU A 68 -1.26 5.18 -11.93
N GLN A 69 -2.21 5.41 -12.83
CA GLN A 69 -3.02 4.33 -13.40
C GLN A 69 -2.19 3.26 -14.11
N ASN A 70 -1.24 3.64 -14.97
CA ASN A 70 -0.41 2.69 -15.71
C ASN A 70 0.56 1.95 -14.81
N GLU A 71 1.18 2.67 -13.87
CA GLU A 71 2.14 2.06 -12.93
C GLU A 71 1.43 1.12 -11.95
N LEU A 72 0.24 1.49 -11.50
CA LEU A 72 -0.62 0.65 -10.66
C LEU A 72 -1.01 -0.64 -11.38
N LEU A 73 -1.37 -0.57 -12.67
CA LEU A 73 -1.63 -1.76 -13.47
C LEU A 73 -0.42 -2.71 -13.51
N ASN A 74 0.79 -2.17 -13.66
CA ASN A 74 2.00 -2.99 -13.70
C ASN A 74 2.34 -3.63 -12.35
N ILE A 75 2.08 -2.92 -11.25
CA ILE A 75 2.20 -3.44 -9.89
C ILE A 75 1.20 -4.56 -9.65
N LEU A 76 -0.08 -4.33 -9.97
CA LEU A 76 -1.12 -5.34 -9.80
C LEU A 76 -0.81 -6.57 -10.68
N ARG A 77 -0.42 -6.38 -11.94
CA ARG A 77 0.03 -7.50 -12.79
C ARG A 77 1.18 -8.27 -12.16
N THR A 78 2.15 -7.58 -11.58
CA THR A 78 3.28 -8.21 -10.87
C THR A 78 2.82 -8.99 -9.66
N GLN A 79 1.87 -8.44 -8.89
CA GLN A 79 1.22 -9.14 -7.79
C GLN A 79 0.65 -10.47 -8.29
N PHE A 80 -0.28 -10.48 -9.24
CA PHE A 80 -0.93 -11.71 -9.69
C PHE A 80 -0.03 -12.71 -10.40
N SER A 81 0.98 -12.23 -11.14
CA SER A 81 1.81 -13.12 -11.97
C SER A 81 3.05 -13.66 -11.24
N LYS A 82 3.55 -12.94 -10.24
CA LYS A 82 4.83 -13.25 -9.58
C LYS A 82 4.73 -13.34 -8.06
N LEU A 83 3.78 -12.65 -7.45
CA LEU A 83 3.67 -12.55 -6.00
C LEU A 83 2.45 -13.34 -5.53
N ASP A 84 2.66 -14.54 -5.02
CA ASP A 84 1.60 -15.37 -4.44
C ASP A 84 1.14 -14.88 -3.06
N ARG A 85 1.10 -13.55 -2.83
CA ARG A 85 0.79 -12.93 -1.54
C ARG A 85 -0.04 -11.65 -1.70
N PRO A 86 -0.87 -11.31 -0.70
CA PRO A 86 -1.61 -10.05 -0.69
C PRO A 86 -0.70 -8.82 -0.83
N LEU A 87 -1.24 -7.78 -1.44
CA LEU A 87 -0.63 -6.45 -1.54
C LEU A 87 -1.53 -5.44 -0.84
N PHE A 88 -0.98 -4.65 0.08
CA PHE A 88 -1.69 -3.56 0.72
C PHE A 88 -1.03 -2.22 0.40
N PHE A 89 -1.85 -1.23 0.10
CA PHE A 89 -1.43 0.15 -0.04
C PHE A 89 -1.71 0.87 1.28
N ILE A 90 -0.69 1.47 1.88
CA ILE A 90 -0.82 2.36 3.03
C ILE A 90 -0.67 3.79 2.52
N ILE A 91 -1.72 4.58 2.65
CA ILE A 91 -1.78 5.94 2.11
C ILE A 91 -1.80 6.91 3.28
N GLN A 92 -0.79 7.77 3.38
CA GLN A 92 -0.83 8.91 4.29
C GLN A 92 -1.66 10.03 3.67
N ASP A 93 -2.76 10.40 4.31
CA ASP A 93 -3.62 11.51 3.90
C ASP A 93 -3.05 12.87 4.38
N THR A 94 -3.65 13.97 3.93
CA THR A 94 -3.18 15.34 4.17
C THR A 94 -3.20 15.74 5.66
N ASP A 95 -4.07 15.13 6.46
CA ASP A 95 -4.17 15.26 7.91
C ASP A 95 -3.23 14.32 8.68
N LYS A 96 -2.37 13.58 7.96
CA LYS A 96 -1.46 12.53 8.46
C LYS A 96 -2.17 11.24 8.89
N THR A 97 -3.47 11.09 8.65
CA THR A 97 -4.17 9.82 8.86
C THR A 97 -3.64 8.77 7.89
N LEU A 98 -3.43 7.55 8.38
CA LEU A 98 -3.04 6.43 7.54
C LEU A 98 -4.29 5.66 7.11
N LYS A 99 -4.47 5.54 5.80
CA LYS A 99 -5.50 4.72 5.17
C LYS A 99 -4.90 3.45 4.60
N ILE A 100 -5.69 2.40 4.47
CA ILE A 100 -5.31 1.10 3.92
C ILE A 100 -6.33 0.63 2.89
N ILE A 101 -5.84 0.01 1.82
CA ILE A 101 -6.66 -0.62 0.78
C ILE A 101 -5.90 -1.82 0.16
N GLU A 102 -6.62 -2.88 -0.17
CA GLU A 102 -6.05 -4.10 -0.75
C GLU A 102 -5.92 -4.00 -2.28
N GLY A 103 -4.81 -4.51 -2.83
CA GLY A 103 -4.55 -4.56 -4.26
C GLY A 103 -5.60 -5.33 -5.06
N ASN A 104 -6.16 -6.42 -4.50
CA ASN A 104 -7.22 -7.19 -5.16
C ASN A 104 -8.48 -6.36 -5.36
N PHE A 105 -8.87 -5.62 -4.32
CA PHE A 105 -10.01 -4.71 -4.38
C PHE A 105 -9.80 -3.59 -5.40
N ILE A 106 -8.62 -2.98 -5.43
CA ILE A 106 -8.25 -1.97 -6.45
C ILE A 106 -8.41 -2.56 -7.85
N ARG A 107 -7.88 -3.75 -8.10
CA ARG A 107 -8.02 -4.42 -9.41
C ARG A 107 -9.49 -4.59 -9.78
N GLU A 108 -10.32 -5.06 -8.87
CA GLU A 108 -11.75 -5.25 -9.13
C GLU A 108 -12.44 -3.94 -9.50
N GLN A 109 -12.13 -2.85 -8.81
CA GLN A 109 -12.64 -1.52 -9.16
C GLN A 109 -12.16 -1.07 -10.56
N MET A 110 -10.89 -1.31 -10.91
CA MET A 110 -10.37 -0.98 -12.24
C MET A 110 -11.04 -1.77 -13.37
N LEU A 111 -11.48 -3.01 -13.10
CA LEU A 111 -12.21 -3.83 -14.07
C LEU A 111 -13.67 -3.41 -14.21
N GLN A 112 -14.31 -3.02 -13.10
CA GLN A 112 -15.72 -2.62 -13.09
C GLN A 112 -15.94 -1.21 -13.64
N THR A 113 -15.01 -0.29 -13.37
CA THR A 113 -15.13 1.12 -13.78
C THR A 113 -13.84 1.60 -14.46
N PRO A 114 -13.61 1.22 -15.72
CA PRO A 114 -12.34 1.49 -16.43
C PRO A 114 -12.03 2.98 -16.67
N ASN A 115 -13.03 3.87 -16.51
CA ASN A 115 -12.90 5.32 -16.72
C ASN A 115 -12.98 6.14 -15.42
N SER A 116 -13.09 5.50 -14.25
CA SER A 116 -13.12 6.22 -12.96
C SER A 116 -11.72 6.72 -12.58
N SER A 117 -11.66 7.85 -11.87
CA SER A 117 -10.39 8.31 -11.29
C SER A 117 -9.93 7.30 -10.24
N ILE A 118 -8.78 6.69 -10.50
CA ILE A 118 -8.20 5.71 -9.59
C ILE A 118 -7.70 6.38 -8.30
N GLU A 119 -7.25 7.63 -8.37
CA GLU A 119 -6.95 8.44 -7.19
C GLU A 119 -8.16 8.58 -6.27
N GLU A 120 -9.34 8.88 -6.83
CA GLU A 120 -10.57 9.01 -6.07
C GLU A 120 -10.97 7.69 -5.40
N ILE A 121 -10.88 6.57 -6.11
CA ILE A 121 -11.12 5.23 -5.55
C ILE A 121 -10.20 4.98 -4.35
N LEU A 122 -8.89 5.21 -4.51
CA LEU A 122 -7.91 5.00 -3.45
C LEU A 122 -8.16 5.89 -2.22
N LEU A 123 -8.68 7.10 -2.40
CA LEU A 123 -8.91 8.06 -1.30
C LEU A 123 -10.25 7.86 -0.58
N THR A 124 -11.29 7.44 -1.32
CA THR A 124 -12.66 7.34 -0.81
C THR A 124 -13.01 5.95 -0.31
N GLN A 125 -12.47 4.91 -0.93
CA GLN A 125 -12.78 3.51 -0.60
C GLN A 125 -11.73 2.84 0.29
N SER A 126 -10.67 3.56 0.67
CA SER A 126 -9.72 3.07 1.66
C SER A 126 -10.24 3.26 3.09
N ASN A 127 -9.90 2.30 3.96
CA ASN A 127 -10.27 2.35 5.36
C ASN A 127 -9.19 3.05 6.19
N ILE A 128 -9.56 3.63 7.32
CA ILE A 128 -8.59 4.14 8.29
C ILE A 128 -7.86 2.94 8.91
N LEU A 129 -6.53 2.92 8.80
CA LEU A 129 -5.69 1.80 9.23
C LEU A 129 -5.85 1.51 10.73
N GLN A 130 -5.97 2.55 11.53
CA GLN A 130 -6.15 2.42 12.98
C GLN A 130 -7.42 1.64 13.33
N ASP A 131 -8.53 1.94 12.65
CA ASP A 131 -9.83 1.31 12.90
C ASP A 131 -9.79 -0.18 12.53
N ILE A 132 -9.17 -0.50 11.40
CA ILE A 132 -8.98 -1.89 10.96
C ILE A 132 -8.13 -2.68 11.98
N ILE A 133 -7.00 -2.12 12.43
CA ILE A 133 -6.15 -2.79 13.42
C ILE A 133 -6.88 -2.97 14.76
N PHE A 134 -7.71 -2.01 15.15
CA PHE A 134 -8.52 -2.12 16.36
C PHE A 134 -9.58 -3.21 16.24
N SER A 135 -10.29 -3.30 15.12
CA SER A 135 -11.27 -4.37 14.86
C SER A 135 -10.63 -5.75 14.96
N ILE A 136 -9.50 -5.96 14.26
CA ILE A 136 -8.77 -7.23 14.27
C ILE A 136 -8.37 -7.63 15.69
N LYS A 137 -7.94 -6.67 16.51
CA LYS A 137 -7.55 -6.95 17.90
C LYS A 137 -8.73 -7.31 18.81
N ASN A 138 -9.94 -6.87 18.51
CA ASN A 138 -11.13 -7.20 19.29
C ASN A 138 -11.74 -8.53 18.86
N GLU A 139 -11.45 -8.98 17.64
CA GLU A 139 -11.95 -10.25 17.07
C GLU A 139 -11.02 -11.45 17.38
N LEU A 140 -9.81 -11.21 17.89
CA LEU A 140 -8.80 -12.22 18.25
C LEU A 140 -8.63 -12.35 19.77
#